data_AF-A0A644Y4H5-F1
#
_entry.id   AF-A0A644Y4H5-F1
#
_cell.length_a   1.000
_cell.length_b   1.000
_cell.length_c   1.000
_cell.angle_alpha   90.00
_cell.angle_beta   90.00
_cell.angle_gamma   90.00
#
_symmetry.space_group_name_H-M   'P 1'
#
loop_
_entity.id
_entity.type
_entity.pdbx_description
1 polymer ?
#
loop_
_entity_poly.entity_id
_entity_poly.type
_entity_poly.pdbx_seq_one_letter_code
_entity_poly.pdbx_strand_id
1 'polypeptide(L)' 'MEKAENIPFQTIDWDLIPKVEHAGETGVATWQTLQFQGLRVRIVEYSAGYLANQIRML' A
#
# COMPACT_ATOMS: atom_id res chain seq x y z
N MET A 1 -2.69 -4.18 -28.48
CA MET A 1 -1.86 -4.61 -27.35
C MET A 1 -1.45 -3.36 -26.59
N GLU A 2 -1.90 -3.20 -25.36
CA GLU A 2 -1.47 -2.09 -24.49
C GLU A 2 0.02 -2.29 -24.21
N LYS A 3 0.85 -1.30 -24.53
CA LYS A 3 2.29 -1.38 -24.23
C LYS A 3 2.45 -1.38 -22.72
N ALA A 4 3.23 -2.32 -22.19
CA ALA A 4 3.72 -2.19 -20.82
C ALA A 4 4.54 -0.90 -20.74
N GLU A 5 4.08 0.07 -19.94
CA GLU A 5 4.86 1.23 -19.56
C GLU A 5 6.14 0.75 -18.88
N ASN A 6 7.26 1.33 -19.28
CA ASN A 6 8.57 0.92 -18.80
C ASN A 6 8.74 1.53 -17.40
N ILE A 7 8.50 0.74 -16.34
CA ILE A 7 8.66 1.20 -14.96
C ILE A 7 10.16 1.15 -14.64
N PRO A 8 10.84 2.31 -14.50
CA PRO A 8 12.27 2.31 -14.26
C PRO A 8 12.59 1.72 -12.89
N PHE A 9 13.74 1.06 -12.80
CA PHE A 9 14.28 0.70 -11.49
C PHE A 9 14.64 1.98 -10.74
N GLN A 10 14.04 2.17 -9.56
CA GLN A 10 14.20 3.36 -8.74
C GLN A 10 14.14 3.01 -7.27
N THR A 11 14.71 3.88 -6.44
CA THR A 11 14.54 3.81 -4.98
C THR A 11 13.36 4.68 -4.59
N ILE A 12 12.55 4.20 -3.64
CA ILE A 12 11.44 4.95 -3.07
C ILE A 12 11.82 5.33 -1.65
N ASP A 13 11.82 6.62 -1.35
CA ASP A 13 11.85 7.11 0.02
C ASP A 13 10.44 7.02 0.60
N TRP A 14 10.19 5.98 1.39
CA TRP A 14 8.88 5.71 1.94
C TRP A 14 8.48 6.72 3.01
N ASP A 15 9.41 7.42 3.66
CA ASP A 15 9.07 8.41 4.69
C ASP A 15 8.33 9.63 4.11
N LEU A 16 8.45 9.85 2.79
CA LEU A 16 7.73 10.89 2.05
C LEU A 16 6.32 10.47 1.60
N ILE A 17 5.96 9.19 1.69
CA ILE A 17 4.66 8.70 1.26
C ILE A 17 3.67 8.75 2.44
N PRO A 18 2.50 9.41 2.30
CA PRO A 18 1.54 9.48 3.40
C PRO A 18 1.08 8.09 3.88
N LYS A 19 1.11 7.88 5.19
CA LYS A 19 0.51 6.71 5.84
C LYS A 19 -1.00 6.94 5.98
N VAL A 20 -1.79 6.01 5.48
CA VAL A 20 -3.24 5.97 5.67
C VAL A 20 -3.57 4.83 6.62
N GLU A 21 -4.29 5.12 7.69
CA GLU A 21 -4.70 4.12 8.66
C GLU A 21 -5.99 3.41 8.24
N HIS A 22 -6.02 2.11 8.46
CA HIS A 22 -7.18 1.27 8.26
C HIS A 22 -7.40 0.42 9.51
N ALA A 23 -8.48 0.72 10.23
CA ALA A 23 -8.86 -0.04 11.43
C ALA A 23 -9.24 -1.47 11.06
N GLY A 24 -8.76 -2.45 11.83
CA GLY A 24 -9.21 -3.84 11.77
C GLY A 24 -10.43 -4.10 12.66
N GLU A 25 -10.79 -5.37 12.81
CA GLU A 25 -11.63 -5.80 13.95
C GLU A 25 -10.86 -5.62 15.26
N THR A 26 -9.56 -5.88 15.23
CA THR A 26 -8.60 -5.51 16.27
C THR A 26 -7.37 -4.88 15.63
N GLY A 27 -6.76 -3.91 16.33
CA GLY A 27 -5.57 -3.21 15.83
C GLY A 27 -5.82 -2.32 14.60
N VAL A 28 -4.72 -1.87 13.99
CA VAL A 28 -4.70 -0.99 12.82
C VAL A 28 -3.66 -1.45 11.81
N ALA A 29 -3.95 -1.28 10.52
CA ALA A 29 -2.97 -1.36 9.46
C ALA A 29 -2.65 0.05 8.95
N THR A 30 -1.38 0.38 8.74
CA THR A 30 -0.96 1.63 8.09
C THR A 30 -0.49 1.32 6.67
N TRP A 31 -0.98 2.07 5.69
CA TRP A 31 -0.73 1.82 4.28
C TRP A 31 -0.02 3.02 3.67
N GLN A 32 1.04 2.76 2.91
CA GLN A 32 1.67 3.73 2.03
C GLN A 32 1.57 3.19 0.62
N THR A 33 0.94 3.94 -0.28
CA THR A 33 0.58 3.45 -1.62
C THR A 33 1.14 4.35 -2.69
N LEU A 34 1.77 3.74 -3.69
CA LEU A 34 2.17 4.36 -4.95
C LEU A 34 1.41 3.69 -6.10
N GLN A 35 0.87 4.52 -6.98
CA GLN A 35 0.15 4.07 -8.17
C GLN A 35 0.91 4.52 -9.42
N PHE A 36 1.41 3.55 -10.17
CA PHE A 36 1.90 3.73 -11.53
C PHE A 36 0.85 3.23 -12.52
N GLN A 37 1.03 3.51 -13.80
CA GLN A 37 0.15 2.96 -14.83
C GLN A 37 0.35 1.44 -14.90
N GLY A 38 -0.71 0.67 -14.60
CA GLY A 38 -0.65 -0.80 -14.60
C GLY A 38 0.07 -1.46 -13.41
N LEU A 39 0.61 -0.70 -12.45
CA LEU A 39 1.25 -1.24 -11.24
C LEU A 39 0.87 -0.42 -10.00
N ARG A 40 0.42 -1.10 -8.95
CA ARG A 40 0.25 -0.52 -7.61
C ARG A 40 1.24 -1.17 -6.66
N VAL A 41 2.03 -0.35 -5.97
CA VAL A 41 2.99 -0.81 -4.94
C VAL A 41 2.52 -0.26 -3.60
N ARG A 42 2.55 -1.09 -2.56
CA ARG A 42 2.22 -0.68 -1.20
C ARG A 42 3.13 -1.30 -0.17
N ILE A 43 3.48 -0.54 0.85
CA ILE A 43 3.98 -1.05 2.13
C ILE A 43 2.83 -1.00 3.12
N VAL A 44 2.63 -2.10 3.84
CA VAL A 44 1.61 -2.21 4.87
C VAL A 44 2.29 -2.64 6.17
N GLU A 45 2.10 -1.83 7.20
CA GLU A 45 2.51 -2.19 8.57
C GLU A 45 1.26 -2.56 9.37
N TYR A 46 1.36 -3.59 10.21
CA TYR A 46 0.27 -4.04 11.07
C TYR A 46 0.65 -3.82 12.53
N SER A 47 -0.28 -3.29 13.32
CA SER A 47 -0.11 -3.28 14.77
C SER A 47 -0.13 -4.70 15.35
N ALA A 48 0.41 -4.87 16.55
CA ALA A 48 0.30 -6.12 17.27
C ALA A 48 -1.18 -6.53 17.42
N GLY A 49 -1.49 -7.81 17.20
CA GLY A 49 -2.86 -8.33 17.30
C GLY A 49 -3.82 -7.80 16.23
N TYR A 50 -3.30 -7.24 15.14
CA TYR A 50 -4.15 -6.80 14.03
C TYR A 50 -4.95 -7.97 13.45
N LEU A 51 -6.27 -7.79 13.38
CA LEU A 51 -7.20 -8.68 12.69
C LEU A 51 -7.94 -7.84 11.66
N ALA A 52 -7.80 -8.19 10.39
CA ALA A 52 -8.48 -7.45 9.34
C ALA A 52 -10.01 -7.50 9.54
N ASN A 53 -10.66 -6.34 9.53
CA ASN A 53 -12.07 -6.29 9.19
C ASN A 53 -12.20 -6.47 7.66
N GLN A 54 -13.38 -6.27 7.10
CA GLN A 54 -13.66 -6.42 5.66
C GLN A 54 -12.91 -5.39 4.78
N ILE A 55 -11.59 -5.22 4.92
CA ILE A 55 -10.76 -4.32 4.13
C ILE A 55 -10.75 -4.80 2.69
N ARG A 56 -11.51 -4.08 1.87
CA ARG A 56 -11.52 -4.27 0.42
C ARG A 56 -10.26 -3.65 -0.16
N MET A 57 -9.40 -4.50 -0.74
CA MET A 57 -8.18 -4.12 -1.45
C MET A 57 -8.50 -3.56 -2.86
N LEU A 58 -9.39 -2.57 -2.97
CA LEU A 58 -9.75 -1.94 -4.26
C LEU A 58 -8.82 -0.78 -4.60
#